data_AF-A0ABD2M722-F1
#
_entry.id   AF-A0ABD2M722-F1
#
_cell.length_a   1.000
_cell.length_b   1.000
_cell.length_c   1.000
_cell.angle_alpha   90.00
_cell.angle_beta   90.00
_cell.angle_gamma   90.00
#
_symmetry.space_group_name_H-M   'P 1'
#
loop_
_entity.id
_entity.type
_entity.pdbx_description
1 polymer ?
#
loop_
_entity_poly.entity_id
_entity_poly.type
_entity_poly.pdbx_seq_one_letter_code
_entity_poly.pdbx_strand_id
1 'polypeptide(L)'
;MKPKEERPTSVPAPPSPSEVPSVPIDLAPLAPKSIQHGRFTYAQARQCLSDPLIEEVTEQVHVTLGWQYAGRVERAVSRLMNDAVGHYRPKIDAVPIAIGAIKFRNPIFILEDHNCVHVDFDVRMIVLKVNPGDDEASNADQWEITGTARKVYENKLISGTAYGCLGLVCSPVIPGVKPGDTFKARFVGFQFQKNLCQIRAAPLNIKRF
;
A
#
# COMPACT_ATOMS: atom_id res chain seq x y z
N MET A 1 83.49 12.38 -26.10
CA MET A 1 82.45 11.42 -25.63
C MET A 1 81.32 12.22 -25.02
N LYS A 2 80.11 12.12 -25.57
CA LYS A 2 78.91 12.85 -25.09
C LYS A 2 78.29 12.08 -23.91
N PRO A 3 77.76 12.74 -22.86
CA PRO A 3 76.89 12.08 -21.90
C PRO A 3 75.48 11.94 -22.48
N LYS A 4 74.87 10.77 -22.24
CA LYS A 4 73.52 10.39 -22.63
C LYS A 4 72.54 10.97 -21.60
N GLU A 5 71.51 11.65 -22.10
CA GLU A 5 70.32 12.12 -21.38
C GLU A 5 69.54 10.96 -20.77
N GLU A 6 69.32 10.98 -19.44
CA GLU A 6 68.36 10.12 -18.74
C GLU A 6 66.97 10.77 -18.77
N ARG A 7 65.97 10.02 -19.24
CA ARG A 7 64.54 10.40 -19.15
C ARG A 7 64.00 10.14 -17.74
N PRO A 8 63.14 11.00 -17.19
CA PRO A 8 62.45 10.70 -15.95
C PRO A 8 61.29 9.71 -16.17
N THR A 9 61.20 8.72 -15.30
CA THR A 9 60.13 7.72 -15.21
C THR A 9 58.88 8.38 -14.64
N SER A 10 57.78 8.39 -15.40
CA SER A 10 56.49 8.91 -14.94
C SER A 10 55.86 7.98 -13.90
N VAL A 11 55.58 8.51 -12.71
CA VAL A 11 54.79 7.85 -11.66
C VAL A 11 53.32 7.79 -12.09
N PRO A 12 52.62 6.64 -11.99
CA PRO A 12 51.19 6.58 -12.30
C PRO A 12 50.37 7.27 -11.19
N ALA A 13 49.42 8.09 -11.61
CA ALA A 13 48.47 8.76 -10.72
C ALA A 13 47.56 7.75 -9.97
N PRO A 14 47.12 8.08 -8.74
CA PRO A 14 46.20 7.22 -7.99
C PRO A 14 44.83 7.13 -8.69
N PRO A 15 44.14 5.98 -8.61
CA PRO A 15 42.83 5.82 -9.21
C PRO A 15 41.79 6.71 -8.54
N SER A 16 40.99 7.38 -9.37
CA SER A 16 39.82 8.16 -8.99
C SER A 16 38.83 7.32 -8.16
N PRO A 17 38.10 7.92 -7.20
CA PRO A 17 37.14 7.18 -6.39
C PRO A 17 36.03 6.64 -7.30
N SER A 18 35.99 5.31 -7.43
CA SER A 18 34.97 4.59 -8.15
C SER A 18 33.59 5.04 -7.72
N GLU A 19 32.81 5.55 -8.68
CA GLU A 19 31.37 5.69 -8.56
C GLU A 19 30.79 4.33 -8.15
N VAL A 20 30.29 4.27 -6.92
CA VAL A 20 29.50 3.13 -6.45
C VAL A 20 28.24 3.11 -7.32
N PRO A 21 27.99 2.07 -8.12
CA PRO A 21 26.76 2.01 -8.90
C PRO A 21 25.58 1.96 -7.92
N SER A 22 24.73 2.98 -7.98
CA SER A 22 23.43 3.00 -7.31
C SER A 22 22.55 1.94 -7.96
N VAL A 23 22.67 0.70 -7.49
CA VAL A 23 21.79 -0.39 -7.90
C VAL A 23 20.36 0.03 -7.54
N PRO A 24 19.43 0.15 -8.50
CA PRO A 24 18.03 0.37 -8.21
C PRO A 24 17.57 -0.76 -7.29
N ILE A 25 17.13 -0.42 -6.08
CA ILE A 25 16.59 -1.40 -5.15
C ILE A 25 15.32 -1.94 -5.78
N ASP A 26 15.39 -3.17 -6.31
CA ASP A 26 14.21 -3.89 -6.76
C ASP A 26 13.37 -4.25 -5.52
N LEU A 27 12.37 -3.42 -5.26
CA LEU A 27 11.42 -3.54 -4.16
C LEU A 27 10.31 -4.57 -4.46
N ALA A 28 10.29 -5.16 -5.66
CA ALA A 28 9.28 -6.13 -6.07
C ALA A 28 9.20 -7.43 -5.23
N PRO A 29 10.29 -8.00 -4.66
CA PRO A 29 10.19 -9.24 -3.90
C PRO A 29 9.77 -9.05 -2.43
N LEU A 30 9.55 -7.81 -1.97
CA LEU A 30 9.23 -7.51 -0.57
C LEU A 30 7.74 -7.28 -0.29
N ALA A 31 6.89 -7.41 -1.31
CA ALA A 31 5.45 -7.44 -1.12
C ALA A 31 5.09 -8.65 -0.23
N PRO A 32 4.48 -8.43 0.95
CA PRO A 32 4.09 -9.54 1.80
C PRO A 32 3.05 -10.39 1.06
N LYS A 33 3.35 -11.67 0.86
CA LYS A 33 2.37 -12.67 0.43
C LYS A 33 1.25 -12.66 1.46
N SER A 34 0.07 -12.17 1.07
CA SER A 34 -1.15 -12.01 1.87
C SER A 34 -0.98 -11.24 3.19
N ILE A 35 -1.26 -9.94 3.17
CA ILE A 35 -1.45 -9.17 4.41
C ILE A 35 -2.84 -9.50 4.94
N GLN A 36 -2.95 -10.57 5.73
CA GLN A 36 -4.17 -10.86 6.50
C GLN A 36 -3.90 -10.85 8.00
N HIS A 37 -3.27 -9.83 8.57
CA HIS A 37 -3.15 -9.77 10.04
C HIS A 37 -3.38 -8.35 10.56
N GLY A 38 -4.39 -8.23 11.43
CA GLY A 38 -4.89 -6.96 11.99
C GLY A 38 -5.97 -6.32 11.11
N ARG A 39 -7.08 -7.00 10.83
CA ARG A 39 -8.22 -6.35 10.15
C ARG A 39 -8.71 -5.20 11.03
N PHE A 40 -8.50 -3.98 10.56
CA PHE A 40 -9.11 -2.81 11.17
C PHE A 40 -10.62 -3.02 11.18
N THR A 41 -11.22 -2.91 12.37
CA THR A 41 -12.68 -2.82 12.44
C THR A 41 -13.11 -1.50 11.83
N TYR A 42 -14.33 -1.44 11.31
CA TYR A 42 -14.88 -0.21 10.76
C TYR A 42 -14.85 0.94 11.78
N ALA A 43 -15.11 0.67 13.06
CA ALA A 43 -15.02 1.67 14.13
C ALA A 43 -13.59 2.21 14.33
N GLN A 44 -12.57 1.35 14.27
CA GLN A 44 -11.16 1.76 14.33
C GLN A 44 -10.76 2.57 13.10
N ALA A 45 -11.14 2.11 11.91
CA ALA A 45 -10.83 2.81 10.66
C ALA A 45 -11.49 4.20 10.58
N ARG A 46 -12.68 4.39 11.16
CA ARG A 46 -13.32 5.70 11.24
C ARG A 46 -12.53 6.72 12.05
N GLN A 47 -11.69 6.29 13.00
CA GLN A 47 -10.81 7.20 13.73
C GLN A 47 -9.74 7.83 12.83
N CYS A 48 -9.47 7.22 11.66
CA CYS A 48 -8.53 7.75 10.68
C CYS A 48 -9.16 8.75 9.70
N LEU A 49 -10.46 9.06 9.79
CA LEU A 49 -11.11 10.04 8.90
C LEU A 49 -10.60 11.47 9.05
N SER A 50 -9.82 11.77 10.09
CA SER A 50 -9.09 13.03 10.21
C SER A 50 -7.90 13.12 9.26
N ASP A 51 -7.44 12.00 8.71
CA ASP A 51 -6.35 11.94 7.74
C ASP A 51 -6.88 12.31 6.35
N PRO A 52 -6.27 13.28 5.65
CA PRO A 52 -6.74 13.72 4.34
C PRO A 52 -6.68 12.63 3.26
N LEU A 53 -5.93 11.55 3.47
CA LEU A 53 -5.87 10.39 2.56
C LEU A 53 -7.03 9.42 2.75
N ILE A 54 -7.76 9.51 3.85
CA ILE A 54 -8.81 8.58 4.22
C ILE A 54 -10.17 9.22 4.02
N GLU A 55 -11.08 8.48 3.40
CA GLU A 55 -12.45 8.91 3.23
C GLU A 55 -13.43 7.77 3.49
N GLU A 56 -14.68 8.15 3.74
CA GLU A 56 -15.78 7.21 3.82
C GLU A 56 -16.59 7.26 2.53
N VAL A 57 -16.77 6.11 1.89
CA VAL A 57 -17.55 5.98 0.66
C VAL A 57 -18.65 4.94 0.80
N THR A 58 -19.71 5.11 0.02
CA THR A 58 -20.73 4.08 -0.17
C THR A 58 -20.73 3.67 -1.63
N GLU A 59 -20.57 2.37 -1.90
CA GLU A 59 -20.60 1.84 -3.26
C GLU A 59 -21.80 0.91 -3.45
N GLN A 60 -22.51 1.10 -4.55
CA GLN A 60 -23.48 0.11 -5.04
C GLN A 60 -22.74 -0.98 -5.82
N VAL A 61 -22.91 -2.23 -5.39
CA VAL A 61 -22.24 -3.40 -5.98
C VAL A 61 -23.29 -4.40 -6.45
N HIS A 62 -23.07 -4.94 -7.65
CA HIS A 62 -23.81 -6.07 -8.17
C HIS A 62 -22.88 -7.29 -8.17
N VAL A 63 -23.36 -8.42 -7.65
CA VAL A 63 -22.62 -9.69 -7.70
C VAL A 63 -23.51 -10.82 -8.16
N THR A 64 -22.90 -11.73 -8.92
CA THR A 64 -23.48 -13.02 -9.27
C THR A 64 -22.81 -14.09 -8.42
N LEU A 65 -23.59 -14.78 -7.58
CA LEU A 65 -23.13 -15.89 -6.75
C LEU A 65 -23.66 -17.20 -7.32
N GLY A 66 -22.94 -18.31 -7.14
CA GLY A 66 -23.51 -19.62 -7.45
C GLY A 66 -24.71 -19.95 -6.54
N TRP A 67 -25.70 -20.67 -7.06
CA TRP A 67 -26.92 -21.07 -6.35
C TRP A 67 -26.68 -21.79 -5.01
N GLN A 68 -25.53 -22.44 -4.82
CA GLN A 68 -25.12 -23.04 -3.55
C GLN A 68 -25.06 -22.03 -2.40
N TYR A 69 -25.02 -20.73 -2.70
CA TYR A 69 -25.04 -19.64 -1.74
C TYR A 69 -26.43 -19.05 -1.50
N ALA A 70 -27.50 -19.52 -2.16
CA ALA A 70 -28.85 -18.94 -2.08
C ALA A 70 -29.39 -18.85 -0.63
N GLY A 71 -29.08 -19.83 0.23
CA GLY A 71 -29.45 -19.80 1.65
C GLY A 71 -28.47 -19.04 2.56
N ARG A 72 -27.37 -18.48 2.01
CA ARG A 72 -26.27 -17.86 2.77
C ARG A 72 -25.71 -16.62 2.06
N VAL A 73 -26.53 -15.90 1.31
CA VAL A 73 -26.12 -14.75 0.49
C VAL A 73 -25.39 -13.70 1.32
N GLU A 74 -25.94 -13.33 2.47
CA GLU A 74 -25.34 -12.29 3.32
C GLU A 74 -23.92 -12.65 3.77
N ARG A 75 -23.71 -13.91 4.15
CA ARG A 75 -22.40 -14.41 4.56
C ARG A 75 -21.43 -14.48 3.39
N ALA A 76 -21.90 -14.86 2.20
CA ALA A 76 -21.09 -14.91 1.00
C ALA A 76 -20.63 -13.51 0.57
N VAL A 77 -21.55 -12.55 0.52
CA VAL A 77 -21.26 -11.15 0.22
C VAL A 77 -20.33 -10.54 1.26
N SER A 78 -20.61 -10.76 2.56
CA SER A 78 -19.74 -10.27 3.63
C SER A 78 -18.31 -10.79 3.49
N ARG A 79 -18.12 -12.06 3.14
CA ARG A 79 -16.78 -12.64 2.88
C ARG A 79 -16.12 -11.98 1.68
N LEU A 80 -16.82 -11.88 0.57
CA LEU A 80 -16.33 -11.24 -0.65
C LEU A 80 -15.84 -9.82 -0.39
N MET A 81 -16.63 -9.01 0.30
CA MET A 81 -16.27 -7.64 0.63
C MET A 81 -15.09 -7.57 1.59
N ASN A 82 -15.02 -8.46 2.58
CA ASN A 82 -13.88 -8.53 3.49
C ASN A 82 -12.57 -8.94 2.79
N ASP A 83 -12.65 -9.73 1.73
CA ASP A 83 -11.49 -10.14 0.94
C ASP A 83 -11.01 -9.02 -0.01
N ALA A 84 -11.89 -8.06 -0.34
CA ALA A 84 -11.54 -6.87 -1.10
C ALA A 84 -10.72 -5.83 -0.30
N VAL A 85 -10.63 -5.97 1.02
CA VAL A 85 -9.79 -5.09 1.85
C VAL A 85 -8.33 -5.18 1.41
N GLY A 86 -7.68 -4.02 1.28
CA GLY A 86 -6.31 -3.89 0.79
C GLY A 86 -6.14 -4.02 -0.73
N HIS A 87 -7.22 -4.30 -1.46
CA HIS A 87 -7.20 -4.37 -2.92
C HIS A 87 -7.75 -3.10 -3.55
N TYR A 88 -7.07 -2.59 -4.56
CA TYR A 88 -7.53 -1.45 -5.34
C TYR A 88 -8.86 -1.76 -6.05
N ARG A 89 -9.79 -0.80 -5.98
CA ARG A 89 -11.10 -0.89 -6.61
C ARG A 89 -11.28 0.25 -7.61
N PRO A 90 -11.15 -0.03 -8.92
CA PRO A 90 -11.22 1.00 -9.97
C PRO A 90 -12.52 1.81 -9.95
N LYS A 91 -13.64 1.17 -9.59
CA LYS A 91 -14.97 1.83 -9.58
C LYS A 91 -15.07 3.01 -8.60
N ILE A 92 -14.28 2.99 -7.53
CA ILE A 92 -14.23 4.04 -6.51
C ILE A 92 -12.86 4.72 -6.42
N ASP A 93 -11.95 4.39 -7.36
CA ASP A 93 -10.55 4.84 -7.37
C ASP A 93 -9.83 4.83 -6.00
N ALA A 94 -10.10 3.79 -5.20
CA ALA A 94 -9.65 3.74 -3.82
C ALA A 94 -9.36 2.31 -3.35
N VAL A 95 -8.70 2.20 -2.20
CA VAL A 95 -8.37 0.92 -1.55
C VAL A 95 -9.17 0.80 -0.25
N PRO A 96 -10.10 -0.17 -0.11
CA PRO A 96 -10.82 -0.37 1.14
C PRO A 96 -9.88 -0.79 2.26
N ILE A 97 -9.94 -0.08 3.39
CA ILE A 97 -9.22 -0.43 4.62
C ILE A 97 -10.14 -1.10 5.65
N ALA A 98 -11.44 -0.80 5.60
CA ALA A 98 -12.43 -1.47 6.42
C ALA A 98 -13.81 -1.49 5.75
N ILE A 99 -14.55 -2.57 5.98
CA ILE A 99 -15.92 -2.75 5.50
C ILE A 99 -16.89 -2.45 6.63
N GLY A 100 -17.85 -1.57 6.37
CA GLY A 100 -18.92 -1.18 7.27
C GLY A 100 -20.22 -1.95 6.98
N ALA A 101 -21.35 -1.26 7.15
CA ALA A 101 -22.65 -1.83 6.92
C ALA A 101 -22.86 -2.19 5.44
N ILE A 102 -23.43 -3.38 5.20
CA ILE A 102 -23.87 -3.87 3.90
C ILE A 102 -25.40 -3.87 3.91
N LYS A 103 -26.01 -3.12 3.00
CA LYS A 103 -27.46 -3.01 2.84
C LYS A 103 -27.88 -3.69 1.55
N PHE A 104 -28.52 -4.84 1.67
CA PHE A 104 -29.08 -5.57 0.53
C PHE A 104 -30.25 -4.80 -0.08
N ARG A 105 -30.27 -4.72 -1.40
CA ARG A 105 -31.41 -4.20 -2.16
C ARG A 105 -32.28 -5.39 -2.54
N ASN A 106 -33.57 -5.28 -2.25
CA ASN A 106 -34.54 -6.29 -2.65
C ASN A 106 -35.17 -5.90 -3.99
N PRO A 107 -35.58 -6.89 -4.81
CA PRO A 107 -35.48 -8.33 -4.55
C PRO A 107 -34.10 -8.93 -4.95
N ILE A 108 -33.74 -10.04 -4.31
CA ILE A 108 -32.63 -10.91 -4.75
C ILE A 108 -33.18 -11.88 -5.79
N PHE A 109 -32.53 -11.97 -6.95
CA PHE A 109 -33.01 -12.79 -8.07
C PHE A 109 -32.26 -14.12 -8.14
N ILE A 110 -32.99 -15.21 -8.30
CA ILE A 110 -32.41 -16.50 -8.69
C ILE A 110 -32.64 -16.66 -10.19
N LEU A 111 -31.57 -16.87 -10.94
CA LEU A 111 -31.65 -17.18 -12.36
C LEU A 111 -31.54 -18.70 -12.52
N GLU A 112 -32.69 -19.34 -12.71
CA GLU A 112 -32.80 -20.80 -12.81
C GLU A 112 -31.96 -21.36 -13.97
N ASP A 113 -31.93 -20.67 -15.11
CA ASP A 113 -31.18 -21.08 -16.31
C ASP A 113 -29.66 -21.10 -16.12
N HIS A 114 -29.14 -20.34 -15.15
CA HIS A 114 -27.71 -20.15 -14.93
C HIS A 114 -27.22 -20.70 -13.57
N ASN A 115 -28.10 -21.31 -12.78
CA ASN A 115 -27.80 -21.79 -11.43
C ASN A 115 -27.07 -20.73 -10.59
N CYS A 116 -27.54 -19.48 -10.65
CA CYS A 116 -26.90 -18.36 -9.98
C CYS A 116 -27.91 -17.42 -9.30
N VAL A 117 -27.38 -16.62 -8.38
CA VAL A 117 -28.11 -15.63 -7.59
C VAL A 117 -27.52 -14.27 -7.87
N HIS A 118 -28.35 -13.34 -8.32
CA HIS A 118 -28.00 -11.95 -8.58
C HIS A 118 -28.37 -11.11 -7.36
N VAL A 119 -27.39 -10.38 -6.84
CA VAL A 119 -27.52 -9.64 -5.59
C VAL A 119 -26.99 -8.22 -5.81
N ASP A 120 -27.86 -7.25 -5.60
CA ASP A 120 -27.50 -5.84 -5.52
C ASP A 120 -27.43 -5.41 -4.05
N PHE A 121 -26.39 -4.70 -3.69
CA PHE A 121 -26.23 -4.18 -2.32
C PHE A 121 -25.42 -2.88 -2.31
N ASP A 122 -25.67 -2.08 -1.28
CA ASP A 122 -24.83 -0.92 -0.95
C ASP A 122 -23.89 -1.29 0.17
N VAL A 123 -22.61 -0.95 0.03
CA VAL A 123 -21.61 -1.21 1.06
C VAL A 123 -20.92 0.10 1.46
N ARG A 124 -20.98 0.41 2.76
CA ARG A 124 -20.20 1.49 3.36
C ARG A 124 -18.78 1.01 3.63
N MET A 125 -17.79 1.81 3.29
CA MET A 125 -16.38 1.46 3.44
C MET A 125 -15.60 2.67 3.90
N ILE A 126 -14.56 2.42 4.70
CA ILE A 126 -13.48 3.39 4.88
C ILE A 126 -12.39 3.01 3.88
N VAL A 127 -11.94 3.97 3.09
CA VAL A 127 -11.02 3.75 1.99
C VAL A 127 -9.85 4.71 2.07
N LEU A 128 -8.72 4.26 1.50
CA LEU A 128 -7.57 5.09 1.21
C LEU A 128 -7.64 5.57 -0.23
N LYS A 129 -7.60 6.90 -0.43
CA LYS A 129 -7.58 7.53 -1.75
C LYS A 129 -6.26 7.22 -2.45
N VAL A 130 -6.34 6.76 -3.70
CA VAL A 130 -5.15 6.46 -4.51
C VAL A 130 -4.63 7.69 -5.26
N ASN A 131 -5.55 8.59 -5.67
CA ASN A 131 -5.21 9.86 -6.31
C ASN A 131 -5.72 11.04 -5.46
N PRO A 132 -5.10 11.30 -4.30
CA PRO A 132 -5.53 12.36 -3.38
C PRO A 132 -5.29 13.81 -3.87
N GLY A 133 -5.04 14.06 -5.17
CA GLY A 133 -4.51 15.33 -5.67
C GLY A 133 -4.94 15.81 -7.06
N ASP A 134 -6.17 15.51 -7.51
CA ASP A 134 -6.76 16.21 -8.67
C ASP A 134 -7.26 17.63 -8.33
N ASP A 135 -7.17 18.05 -7.07
CA ASP A 135 -7.33 19.45 -6.66
C ASP A 135 -5.93 20.09 -6.58
N GLU A 136 -5.70 21.16 -7.36
CA GLU A 136 -4.42 21.85 -7.63
C GLU A 136 -3.63 22.44 -6.41
N ALA A 137 -3.81 21.93 -5.19
CA ALA A 137 -3.20 22.44 -3.96
C ALA A 137 -2.51 21.38 -3.08
N SER A 138 -2.51 20.10 -3.44
CA SER A 138 -1.93 19.05 -2.58
C SER A 138 -0.44 18.84 -2.83
N ASN A 139 0.39 19.47 -1.99
CA ASN A 139 1.80 19.10 -1.83
C ASN A 139 1.90 17.65 -1.32
N ALA A 140 2.01 16.66 -2.22
CA ALA A 140 2.24 15.26 -1.87
C ALA A 140 3.46 15.06 -0.95
N ASP A 141 4.41 16.00 -0.96
CA ASP A 141 5.58 16.08 -0.07
C ASP A 141 5.27 16.38 1.41
N GLN A 142 4.01 16.66 1.77
CA GLN A 142 3.63 17.00 3.16
C GLN A 142 2.83 15.92 3.89
N TRP A 143 2.39 14.85 3.23
CA TRP A 143 1.58 13.86 3.93
C TRP A 143 2.42 12.97 4.82
N GLU A 144 2.13 13.00 6.12
CA GLU A 144 2.69 12.09 7.09
C GLU A 144 1.80 10.86 7.20
N ILE A 145 2.39 9.68 7.17
CA ILE A 145 1.72 8.42 7.45
C ILE A 145 2.30 7.79 8.71
N THR A 146 1.40 7.26 9.53
CA THR A 146 1.77 6.47 10.71
C THR A 146 1.76 4.99 10.38
N GLY A 147 2.87 4.32 10.64
CA GLY A 147 3.06 2.89 10.41
C GLY A 147 3.46 2.15 11.67
N THR A 148 3.17 0.85 11.70
CA THR A 148 3.71 -0.08 12.71
C THR A 148 4.73 -0.98 12.05
N ALA A 149 5.96 -0.96 12.54
CA ALA A 149 7.05 -1.77 12.00
C ALA A 149 6.79 -3.25 12.30
N ARG A 150 6.94 -4.12 11.29
CA ARG A 150 6.88 -5.57 11.46
C ARG A 150 8.24 -6.22 11.33
N LYS A 151 9.01 -5.77 10.36
CA LYS A 151 10.34 -6.28 10.10
C LYS A 151 11.24 -5.13 9.67
N VAL A 152 12.41 -5.07 10.28
CA VAL A 152 13.43 -4.08 9.96
C VAL A 152 14.57 -4.83 9.27
N TYR A 153 14.89 -4.44 8.05
CA TYR A 153 15.99 -4.97 7.28
C TYR A 153 17.17 -4.01 7.44
N GLU A 154 18.22 -4.45 8.13
CA GLU A 154 19.40 -3.63 8.42
C GLU A 154 19.88 -2.87 7.17
N ASN A 155 20.01 -1.54 7.32
CA ASN A 155 20.46 -0.60 6.30
C ASN A 155 19.69 -0.60 4.97
N LYS A 156 18.51 -1.22 4.91
CA LYS A 156 17.68 -1.28 3.69
C LYS A 156 16.35 -0.56 3.87
N LEU A 157 15.44 -1.17 4.62
CA LEU A 157 14.07 -0.66 4.77
C LEU A 157 13.35 -1.26 5.98
N ILE A 158 12.23 -0.64 6.31
CA ILE A 158 11.23 -1.16 7.26
C ILE A 158 10.05 -1.68 6.44
N SER A 159 9.66 -2.93 6.70
CA SER A 159 8.39 -3.49 6.27
C SER A 159 7.42 -3.45 7.45
N GLY A 160 6.22 -2.94 7.23
CA GLY A 160 5.24 -2.72 8.28
C GLY A 160 3.81 -2.71 7.76
N THR A 161 2.93 -2.19 8.59
CA THR A 161 1.54 -1.93 8.23
C THR A 161 1.15 -0.50 8.53
N ALA A 162 0.34 0.08 7.66
CA ALA A 162 -0.35 1.35 7.90
C ALA A 162 -1.86 1.09 7.92
N TYR A 163 -2.60 1.93 8.65
CA TYR A 163 -4.06 1.81 8.81
C TYR A 163 -4.52 0.38 9.19
N GLY A 164 -3.69 -0.31 10.00
CA GLY A 164 -3.92 -1.68 10.47
C GLY A 164 -3.74 -2.79 9.43
N CYS A 165 -4.16 -2.58 8.18
CA CYS A 165 -4.28 -3.65 7.20
C CYS A 165 -3.48 -3.44 5.90
N LEU A 166 -2.95 -2.25 5.64
CA LEU A 166 -2.22 -1.97 4.40
C LEU A 166 -0.73 -2.20 4.57
N GLY A 167 -0.10 -2.79 3.55
CA GLY A 167 1.35 -2.96 3.55
C GLY A 167 2.05 -1.62 3.49
N LEU A 168 3.08 -1.46 4.31
CA LEU A 168 3.92 -0.26 4.31
C LEU A 168 5.37 -0.67 4.09
N VAL A 169 6.05 0.03 3.19
CA VAL A 169 7.50 -0.04 3.02
C VAL A 169 8.07 1.35 3.23
N CYS A 170 8.93 1.50 4.22
CA CYS A 170 9.66 2.74 4.50
C CYS A 170 11.13 2.54 4.16
N SER A 171 11.66 3.35 3.26
CA SER A 171 13.08 3.34 2.86
C SER A 171 13.63 4.77 2.84
N PRO A 172 14.88 5.01 3.26
CA PRO A 172 15.73 4.07 4.01
C PRO A 172 15.17 3.77 5.42
N VAL A 173 15.84 2.88 6.16
CA VAL A 173 15.52 2.59 7.57
C VAL A 173 15.56 3.86 8.42
N ILE A 174 14.59 4.01 9.31
CA ILE A 174 14.61 5.01 10.38
C ILE A 174 15.46 4.45 11.54
N PRO A 175 16.56 5.13 11.94
CA PRO A 175 17.42 4.65 13.02
C PRO A 175 16.64 4.44 14.32
N GLY A 176 16.90 3.32 14.99
CA GLY A 176 16.30 3.01 16.30
C GLY A 176 14.92 2.36 16.26
N VAL A 177 14.23 2.32 15.12
CA VAL A 177 12.95 1.62 14.99
C VAL A 177 13.16 0.11 15.05
N LYS A 178 12.36 -0.57 15.87
CA LYS A 178 12.34 -2.02 16.04
C LYS A 178 10.98 -2.62 15.63
N PRO A 179 10.91 -3.94 15.36
CA PRO A 179 9.63 -4.61 15.18
C PRO A 179 8.67 -4.37 16.35
N GLY A 180 7.43 -3.98 16.03
CA GLY A 180 6.39 -3.61 16.99
C GLY A 180 6.26 -2.10 17.21
N ASP A 181 7.29 -1.31 16.88
CA ASP A 181 7.25 0.14 17.10
C ASP A 181 6.32 0.85 16.13
N THR A 182 5.66 1.88 16.63
CA THR A 182 4.92 2.84 15.79
C THR A 182 5.86 3.96 15.38
N PHE A 183 5.84 4.33 14.10
CA PHE A 183 6.69 5.38 13.55
C PHE A 183 5.90 6.26 12.57
N LYS A 184 6.33 7.50 12.42
CA LYS A 184 5.85 8.41 11.38
C LYS A 184 6.84 8.45 10.23
N ALA A 185 6.32 8.50 9.01
CA ALA A 185 7.09 8.63 7.80
C ALA A 185 6.36 9.57 6.83
N ARG A 186 7.07 10.12 5.86
CA ARG A 186 6.47 10.85 4.74
C ARG A 186 5.90 9.87 3.75
N PHE A 187 4.66 10.05 3.35
CA PHE A 187 4.05 9.35 2.23
C PHE A 187 4.78 9.71 0.93
N VAL A 188 5.08 8.72 0.10
CA VAL A 188 5.74 8.91 -1.20
C VAL A 188 4.84 8.50 -2.35
N GLY A 189 4.02 7.46 -2.16
CA GLY A 189 3.13 6.96 -3.19
C GLY A 189 2.63 5.55 -2.94
N PHE A 190 1.96 5.02 -3.94
CA PHE A 190 1.45 3.66 -3.95
C PHE A 190 2.27 2.76 -4.88
N GLN A 191 2.38 1.49 -4.49
CA GLN A 191 2.86 0.42 -5.35
C GLN A 191 1.81 -0.68 -5.35
N PHE A 192 1.37 -1.07 -6.55
CA PHE A 192 0.40 -2.15 -6.72
C PHE A 192 1.10 -3.41 -7.20
N GLN A 193 0.89 -4.52 -6.50
CA GLN A 193 1.26 -5.84 -6.99
C GLN A 193 -0.03 -6.57 -7.39
N LYS A 194 -0.29 -6.63 -8.70
CA LYS A 194 -1.64 -6.89 -9.23
C LYS A 194 -2.61 -5.81 -8.70
N ASN A 195 -3.53 -6.18 -7.82
CA ASN A 195 -4.47 -5.26 -7.19
C ASN A 195 -4.15 -5.00 -5.72
N LEU A 196 -3.17 -5.69 -5.13
CA LEU A 196 -2.82 -5.50 -3.72
C LEU A 196 -2.04 -4.18 -3.56
N CYS A 197 -2.52 -3.30 -2.69
CA CYS A 197 -1.91 -2.02 -2.43
C CYS A 197 -0.80 -2.12 -1.38
N GLN A 198 0.35 -1.54 -1.70
CA GLN A 198 1.44 -1.28 -0.78
C GLN A 198 1.76 0.22 -0.77
N ILE A 199 1.82 0.80 0.42
CA ILE A 199 2.20 2.18 0.64
C ILE A 199 3.72 2.29 0.68
N ARG A 200 4.26 3.26 -0.04
CA ARG A 200 5.66 3.66 0.02
C ARG A 200 5.82 4.90 0.86
N ALA A 201 6.82 4.89 1.72
CA ALA A 201 7.13 5.99 2.61
C ALA A 201 8.64 6.22 2.73
N ALA A 202 8.99 7.42 3.18
CA ALA A 202 10.35 7.87 3.42
C ALA A 202 10.48 8.42 4.86
N PRO A 203 11.65 8.32 5.50
CA PRO A 203 11.89 9.01 6.78
C PRO A 203 11.63 10.52 6.67
N LEU A 204 10.99 11.11 7.69
CA LEU A 204 10.62 12.52 7.70
C LEU A 204 11.81 13.48 7.48
N ASN A 205 13.01 13.09 7.92
CA ASN A 205 14.23 13.90 7.84
C ASN A 205 14.91 13.90 6.46
N ILE A 206 14.46 13.08 5.51
CA ILE A 206 15.10 12.95 4.20
C ILE A 206 14.27 13.69 3.16
N LYS A 207 14.73 14.87 2.71
CA LYS A 207 13.97 15.74 1.79
C LYS A 207 14.09 15.37 0.30
N ARG A 208 14.91 14.38 -0.08
CA ARG A 208 15.15 14.04 -1.49
C ARG A 208 15.37 12.53 -1.69
N PHE A 209 14.76 12.01 -2.74
CA PHE A 209 15.22 10.84 -3.50
C PHE A 209 15.64 11.31 -4.89
#